data_AF-A0A2G9ZS68-F1
#
_entry.id   AF-A0A2G9ZS68-F1
#
_cell.length_a   1.000
_cell.length_b   1.000
_cell.length_c   1.000
_cell.angle_alpha   90.00
_cell.angle_beta   90.00
_cell.angle_gamma   90.00
#
_symmetry.space_group_name_H-M   'P 1'
#
loop_
_entity.id
_entity.type
_entity.pdbx_description
1 polymer ?
#
loop_
_entity_poly.entity_id
_entity_poly.type
_entity_poly.pdbx_seq_one_letter_code
_entity_poly.pdbx_strand_id
1 'polypeptide(L)'
;MKKGMIIIAGILFLSSVMLLSVHSQEDVTEVDRSVFTNPQRPAAVFKHDAHNQNAGIENCNECHHVYEDGKLLEDESSEDQRCADCHGPEADGNKPSLVKAFHVNCKGCHEKQQKAPILCGECHVR
;
A
#
# COMPACT_ATOMS: atom_id res chain seq x y z
N MET A 1 -7.92 -12.08 -49.46
CA MET A 1 -7.62 -10.68 -49.08
C MET A 1 -8.53 -10.18 -47.95
N LYS A 2 -9.85 -10.06 -48.13
CA LYS A 2 -10.77 -9.52 -47.09
C LYS A 2 -10.77 -10.29 -45.76
N LYS A 3 -10.71 -11.64 -45.79
CA LYS A 3 -10.67 -12.47 -44.57
C LYS A 3 -9.37 -12.29 -43.75
N GLY A 4 -8.22 -12.15 -44.42
CA GLY A 4 -6.94 -11.86 -43.76
C GLY A 4 -6.89 -10.47 -43.14
N MET A 5 -7.51 -9.48 -43.80
CA MET A 5 -7.63 -8.11 -43.27
C MET A 5 -8.45 -8.06 -41.99
N ILE A 6 -9.54 -8.84 -41.90
CA ILE A 6 -10.40 -8.92 -40.71
C ILE A 6 -9.68 -9.57 -39.54
N ILE A 7 -8.90 -10.62 -39.79
CA ILE A 7 -8.12 -11.30 -38.73
C ILE A 7 -7.02 -10.39 -38.19
N ILE A 8 -6.30 -9.68 -39.06
CA ILE A 8 -5.24 -8.73 -38.65
C ILE A 8 -5.85 -7.56 -37.85
N ALA A 9 -6.99 -7.03 -38.29
CA ALA A 9 -7.71 -5.98 -37.55
C ALA A 9 -8.19 -6.46 -36.17
N GLY A 10 -8.65 -7.72 -36.07
CA GLY A 10 -9.03 -8.33 -34.80
C GLY A 10 -7.86 -8.51 -33.83
N ILE A 11 -6.69 -8.93 -34.33
CA ILE A 11 -5.47 -9.07 -33.53
C ILE A 11 -4.96 -7.70 -33.05
N LEU A 12 -4.96 -6.69 -33.93
CA LEU A 12 -4.56 -5.33 -33.57
C LEU A 12 -5.51 -4.71 -32.54
N PHE A 13 -6.82 -4.95 -32.67
CA PHE A 13 -7.80 -4.51 -31.68
C PHE A 13 -7.60 -5.19 -30.32
N LEU A 14 -7.39 -6.51 -30.31
CA LEU A 14 -7.14 -7.26 -29.07
C LEU A 14 -5.84 -6.84 -28.38
N SER A 15 -4.78 -6.60 -29.16
CA SER A 15 -3.49 -6.10 -28.66
C SER A 15 -3.62 -4.67 -28.11
N SER A 16 -4.42 -3.81 -28.76
CA SER A 16 -4.74 -2.47 -28.27
C SER A 16 -5.48 -2.49 -26.94
N VAL A 17 -6.44 -3.41 -26.75
CA VAL A 17 -7.18 -3.54 -25.48
C VAL A 17 -6.28 -4.02 -24.35
N MET A 18 -5.36 -4.96 -24.60
CA MET A 18 -4.41 -5.43 -23.59
C MET A 18 -3.43 -4.34 -23.12
N LEU A 19 -3.06 -3.41 -24.00
CA LEU A 19 -2.18 -2.28 -23.63
C LEU A 19 -2.87 -1.24 -22.72
N LEU A 20 -4.21 -1.14 -22.77
CA LEU A 20 -4.98 -0.23 -21.92
C LEU A 20 -5.10 -0.76 -20.48
N SER A 21 -5.18 -2.07 -20.28
CA SER A 21 -5.27 -2.68 -18.94
C SER A 21 -4.02 -2.48 -18.08
N VAL A 22 -2.85 -2.25 -18.70
CA VAL A 22 -1.58 -2.02 -17.98
C VAL A 22 -1.53 -0.65 -17.30
N HIS A 23 -2.35 0.32 -17.72
CA HIS A 23 -2.28 1.71 -17.25
C HIS A 23 -3.38 2.09 -16.23
N SER A 24 -4.17 1.12 -15.75
CA SER A 24 -5.36 1.38 -14.93
C SER A 24 -5.16 1.27 -13.42
N GLN A 25 -3.94 1.05 -12.92
CA GLN A 25 -3.66 1.16 -11.48
C GLN A 25 -3.00 2.51 -11.22
N GLU A 26 -3.74 3.42 -10.60
CA GLU A 26 -3.16 4.59 -9.97
C GLU A 26 -2.43 4.12 -8.70
N ASP A 27 -1.13 3.85 -8.83
CA ASP A 27 -0.29 3.39 -7.73
C ASP A 27 -0.36 4.39 -6.56
N VAL A 28 -0.60 3.89 -5.35
CA VAL A 28 -0.47 4.67 -4.11
C VAL A 28 0.96 5.22 -4.07
N THR A 29 1.10 6.55 -3.97
CA THR A 29 2.41 7.23 -3.96
C THR A 29 2.77 7.83 -2.60
N GLU A 30 1.78 8.02 -1.74
CA GLU A 30 1.95 8.53 -0.38
C GLU A 30 0.89 7.93 0.56
N VAL A 31 1.22 7.86 1.85
CA VAL A 31 0.26 7.47 2.89
C VAL A 31 -0.81 8.55 3.02
N ASP A 32 -2.07 8.14 2.89
CA ASP A 32 -3.21 9.05 2.99
C ASP A 32 -3.28 9.72 4.37
N ARG A 33 -3.26 11.05 4.36
CA ARG A 33 -3.34 11.91 5.54
C ARG A 33 -4.66 12.67 5.65
N SER A 34 -5.61 12.44 4.76
CA SER A 34 -6.93 13.11 4.73
C SER A 34 -7.74 12.88 6.00
N VAL A 35 -7.44 11.80 6.72
CA VAL A 35 -8.05 11.45 8.02
C VAL A 35 -7.62 12.38 9.15
N PHE A 36 -6.53 13.13 8.98
CA PHE A 36 -6.06 14.09 9.98
C PHE A 36 -6.58 15.49 9.67
N THR A 37 -7.34 16.08 10.58
CA THR A 37 -7.85 17.46 10.43
C THR A 37 -6.72 18.50 10.35
N ASN A 38 -5.60 18.29 11.07
CA ASN A 38 -4.45 19.18 11.09
C ASN A 38 -3.12 18.38 11.07
N PRO A 39 -2.70 17.87 9.91
CA PRO A 39 -1.50 17.04 9.80
C PRO A 39 -0.24 17.86 10.10
N GLN A 40 0.59 17.36 11.02
CA GLN A 40 1.79 18.05 11.51
C GLN A 40 3.02 17.88 10.59
N ARG A 41 2.92 17.00 9.59
CA ARG A 41 3.98 16.64 8.65
C ARG A 41 3.39 16.49 7.24
N PRO A 42 4.19 16.64 6.18
CA PRO A 42 3.82 16.16 4.84
C PRO A 42 3.40 14.69 4.87
N ALA A 43 2.70 14.23 3.84
CA ALA A 43 2.40 12.81 3.70
C ALA A 43 3.71 12.00 3.65
N ALA A 44 3.69 10.79 4.21
CA ALA A 44 4.85 9.91 4.09
C ALA A 44 4.91 9.37 2.65
N VAL A 45 6.05 9.51 2.00
CA VAL A 45 6.25 8.97 0.64
C VAL A 45 6.18 7.45 0.70
N PHE A 46 5.29 6.85 -0.09
CA PHE A 46 5.05 5.43 -0.09
C PHE A 46 4.49 4.98 -1.43
N LYS A 47 5.39 4.66 -2.36
CA LYS A 47 5.04 4.05 -3.65
C LYS A 47 4.75 2.57 -3.43
N HIS A 48 3.51 2.22 -3.07
CA HIS A 48 3.16 0.91 -2.48
C HIS A 48 3.77 -0.29 -3.23
N ASP A 49 3.50 -0.41 -4.53
CA ASP A 49 3.95 -1.56 -5.32
C ASP A 49 5.47 -1.59 -5.48
N ALA A 50 6.07 -0.44 -5.80
CA ALA A 50 7.53 -0.32 -5.92
C ALA A 50 8.24 -0.56 -4.57
N HIS A 51 7.64 -0.12 -3.46
CA HIS A 51 8.14 -0.37 -2.11
C HIS A 51 8.15 -1.87 -1.83
N ASN A 52 7.00 -2.54 -2.00
CA ASN A 52 6.85 -3.95 -1.67
C ASN A 52 7.76 -4.83 -2.53
N GLN A 53 7.81 -4.56 -3.85
CA GLN A 53 8.72 -5.26 -4.76
C GLN A 53 10.19 -5.08 -4.36
N ASN A 54 10.63 -3.85 -4.07
CA ASN A 54 12.03 -3.59 -3.69
C ASN A 54 12.39 -4.17 -2.32
N ALA A 55 11.43 -4.24 -1.40
CA ALA A 55 11.59 -4.82 -0.08
C ALA A 55 11.44 -6.35 -0.08
N GLY A 56 10.96 -6.97 -1.17
CA GLY A 56 10.66 -8.40 -1.25
C GLY A 56 9.51 -8.82 -0.34
N ILE A 57 8.50 -7.95 -0.19
CA ILE A 57 7.31 -8.21 0.64
C ILE A 57 6.22 -8.76 -0.28
N GLU A 58 5.99 -10.07 -0.18
CA GLU A 58 4.95 -10.78 -0.94
C GLU A 58 3.69 -11.02 -0.10
N ASN A 59 3.82 -10.98 1.22
CA ASN A 59 2.74 -11.28 2.14
C ASN A 59 2.00 -10.00 2.53
N CYS A 60 0.74 -9.88 2.10
CA CYS A 60 -0.08 -8.70 2.33
C CYS A 60 -0.33 -8.44 3.82
N ASN A 61 -0.45 -9.49 4.63
CA ASN A 61 -0.78 -9.37 6.05
C ASN A 61 0.37 -8.84 6.93
N GLU A 62 1.57 -8.68 6.37
CA GLU A 62 2.68 -7.96 7.02
C GLU A 62 2.28 -6.50 7.36
N CYS A 63 1.38 -5.92 6.54
CA CYS A 63 0.84 -4.58 6.76
C CYS A 63 -0.68 -4.59 6.94
N HIS A 64 -1.39 -5.30 6.07
CA HIS A 64 -2.84 -5.45 6.08
C HIS A 64 -3.24 -6.63 6.97
N HIS A 65 -2.92 -6.53 8.25
CA HIS A 65 -3.18 -7.62 9.19
C HIS A 65 -4.66 -7.77 9.53
N VAL A 66 -5.03 -8.97 10.00
CA VAL A 66 -6.30 -9.24 10.67
C VAL A 66 -5.99 -9.88 12.02
N TYR A 67 -6.61 -9.37 13.09
CA TYR A 67 -6.49 -9.92 14.43
C TYR A 67 -7.84 -10.45 14.92
N GLU A 68 -7.85 -11.68 15.41
CA GLU A 68 -9.00 -12.30 16.09
C GLU A 68 -8.56 -12.76 17.49
N ASP A 69 -9.30 -12.38 18.53
CA ASP A 69 -8.98 -12.66 19.93
C ASP A 69 -7.52 -12.32 20.33
N GLY A 70 -6.98 -11.26 19.73
CA GLY A 70 -5.61 -10.78 19.97
C GLY A 70 -4.52 -11.61 19.29
N LYS A 71 -4.87 -12.54 18.40
CA LYS A 71 -3.94 -13.34 17.60
C LYS A 71 -3.98 -12.90 16.14
N LEU A 72 -2.81 -12.83 15.51
CA LEU A 72 -2.70 -12.58 14.08
C LEU A 72 -3.26 -13.79 13.32
N LEU A 73 -4.08 -13.53 12.30
CA LEU A 73 -4.52 -14.55 11.36
C LEU A 73 -3.51 -14.61 10.20
N GLU A 74 -2.67 -15.64 10.20
CA GLU A 74 -1.54 -15.77 9.26
C GLU A 74 -1.96 -15.96 7.80
N ASP A 75 -3.19 -16.43 7.56
CA ASP A 75 -3.72 -16.71 6.22
C ASP A 75 -4.79 -15.70 5.77
N GLU A 76 -4.99 -14.62 6.54
CA GLU A 76 -5.96 -13.55 6.23
C GLU A 76 -5.30 -12.18 6.19
N SER A 77 -5.86 -11.30 5.35
CA SER A 77 -5.41 -9.92 5.20
C SER A 77 -6.57 -8.95 4.95
N SER A 78 -6.32 -7.68 5.22
CA SER A 78 -7.29 -6.57 5.16
C SER A 78 -6.93 -5.51 4.09
N GLU A 79 -6.44 -5.94 2.92
CA GLU A 79 -6.02 -5.03 1.82
C GLU A 79 -7.15 -4.17 1.24
N ASP A 80 -8.40 -4.55 1.46
CA ASP A 80 -9.59 -3.79 1.06
C ASP A 80 -9.99 -2.71 2.09
N GLN A 81 -9.30 -2.64 3.24
CA GLN A 81 -9.58 -1.70 4.31
C GLN A 81 -8.44 -0.70 4.51
N ARG A 82 -8.80 0.49 5.02
CA ARG A 82 -7.83 1.51 5.41
C ARG A 82 -7.42 1.27 6.86
N CYS A 83 -6.16 1.55 7.19
CA CYS A 83 -5.67 1.49 8.57
C CYS A 83 -6.56 2.31 9.53
N ALA A 84 -7.07 3.45 9.04
CA ALA A 84 -7.93 4.37 9.79
C ALA A 84 -9.35 3.86 10.08
N ASP A 85 -9.80 2.80 9.39
CA ASP A 85 -11.11 2.20 9.64
C ASP A 85 -11.11 1.45 11.00
N CYS A 86 -9.94 0.94 11.41
CA CYS A 86 -9.75 0.21 12.66
C CYS A 86 -8.94 0.99 13.70
N HIS A 87 -7.92 1.76 13.29
CA HIS A 87 -7.05 2.54 14.16
C HIS A 87 -7.49 4.01 14.22
N GLY A 88 -7.95 4.44 15.40
CA GLY A 88 -8.37 5.81 15.65
C GLY A 88 -7.22 6.78 15.98
N PRO A 89 -7.53 8.06 16.26
CA PRO A 89 -6.54 9.05 16.67
C PRO A 89 -5.87 8.70 18.00
N GLU A 90 -6.61 8.03 18.90
CA GLU A 90 -6.13 7.55 20.18
C GLU A 90 -6.05 6.02 20.19
N ALA A 91 -5.26 5.47 21.11
CA ALA A 91 -5.19 4.03 21.31
C ALA A 91 -6.47 3.49 21.98
N ASP A 92 -6.85 2.27 21.63
CA ASP A 92 -8.00 1.57 22.20
C ASP A 92 -7.58 0.17 22.70
N GLY A 93 -7.42 0.05 24.01
CA GLY A 93 -6.87 -1.16 24.63
C GLY A 93 -5.49 -1.51 24.07
N ASN A 94 -5.39 -2.70 23.45
CA ASN A 94 -4.16 -3.17 22.81
C ASN A 94 -3.96 -2.63 21.38
N LYS A 95 -4.97 -1.94 20.83
CA LYS A 95 -4.91 -1.37 19.49
C LYS A 95 -4.20 -0.01 19.54
N PRO A 96 -3.04 0.16 18.90
CA PRO A 96 -2.35 1.44 18.88
C PRO A 96 -3.18 2.51 18.13
N SER A 97 -2.94 3.78 18.45
CA SER A 97 -3.44 4.88 17.61
C SER A 97 -2.90 4.78 16.18
N LEU A 98 -3.58 5.39 15.21
CA LEU A 98 -3.21 5.35 13.80
C LEU A 98 -1.76 5.79 13.55
N VAL A 99 -1.34 6.90 14.16
CA VAL A 99 0.04 7.41 14.04
C VAL A 99 1.03 6.41 14.61
N LYS A 100 0.71 5.79 15.74
CA LYS A 100 1.57 4.78 16.36
C LYS A 100 1.60 3.50 15.52
N ALA A 101 0.48 3.09 14.93
CA ALA A 101 0.40 1.91 14.06
C ALA A 101 1.34 2.05 12.86
N PHE A 102 1.31 3.19 12.15
CA PHE A 102 2.25 3.46 11.06
C PHE A 102 3.71 3.44 11.51
N HIS A 103 4.06 4.11 12.61
CA HIS A 103 5.45 4.15 13.07
C HIS A 103 5.95 2.80 13.59
N VAL A 104 5.12 2.03 14.30
CA VAL A 104 5.50 0.70 14.76
C VAL A 104 5.69 -0.24 13.58
N ASN A 105 4.80 -0.18 12.58
CA ASN A 105 4.88 -1.08 11.44
C ASN A 105 6.00 -0.67 10.46
N CYS A 106 5.90 0.51 9.85
CA CYS A 106 6.82 0.95 8.80
C CYS A 106 8.22 1.19 9.36
N LYS A 107 8.36 2.09 10.34
CA LYS A 107 9.66 2.45 10.92
C LYS A 107 10.26 1.27 11.69
N GLY A 108 9.44 0.47 12.40
CA GLY A 108 9.92 -0.72 13.09
C GLY A 108 10.51 -1.76 12.14
N CYS A 109 9.86 -2.03 11.00
CA CYS A 109 10.43 -2.89 9.95
C CYS A 109 11.73 -2.31 9.38
N HIS A 110 11.75 -1.01 9.07
CA HIS A 110 12.95 -0.33 8.56
C HIS A 110 14.14 -0.41 9.52
N GLU A 111 13.91 -0.21 10.82
CA GLU A 111 14.92 -0.33 11.87
C GLU A 111 15.45 -1.77 11.99
N LYS A 112 14.55 -2.76 11.92
CA LYS A 112 14.91 -4.19 11.97
C LYS A 112 15.74 -4.61 10.76
N GLN A 113 15.39 -4.13 9.58
CA GLN A 113 16.05 -4.49 8.32
C GLN A 113 17.31 -3.66 8.05
N GLN A 114 17.45 -2.49 8.68
CA GLN A 114 18.56 -1.54 8.50
C GLN A 114 18.81 -1.13 7.03
N LYS A 115 17.75 -1.06 6.22
CA LYS A 115 17.82 -0.84 4.76
C LYS A 115 16.92 0.28 4.25
N ALA A 116 16.22 0.98 5.14
CA ALA A 116 15.17 1.91 4.78
C ALA A 116 15.12 3.13 5.73
N PRO A 117 14.43 4.23 5.34
CA PRO A 117 14.32 5.46 6.12
C PRO A 117 13.86 5.26 7.57
N ILE A 118 14.52 5.93 8.51
CA ILE A 118 14.15 5.90 9.94
C ILE A 118 14.02 7.29 10.56
N LEU A 119 14.47 8.34 9.85
CA LEU A 119 14.35 9.72 10.29
C LEU A 119 13.06 10.34 9.76
N CYS A 120 12.47 11.24 10.56
CA CYS A 120 11.15 11.82 10.26
C CYS A 120 11.07 12.45 8.85
N GLY A 121 12.11 13.18 8.45
CA GLY A 121 12.15 13.91 7.17
C GLY A 121 12.52 13.05 5.96
N GLU A 122 12.94 11.80 6.17
CA GLU A 122 13.20 10.86 5.08
C GLU A 122 11.89 10.20 4.61
N CYS A 123 10.93 9.99 5.52
CA CYS A 123 9.58 9.56 5.17
C CYS A 123 8.69 10.76 4.80
N HIS A 124 8.68 11.80 5.63
CA HIS A 124 7.82 12.99 5.45
C HIS A 124 8.57 14.12 4.73
N VAL A 125 8.87 13.88 3.46
CA VAL A 125 9.65 14.78 2.60
C VAL A 125 8.85 16.08 2.33
N ARG A 126 9.55 17.22 2.29
CA ARG A 126 8.98 18.53 1.95
C ARG A 126 9.18 18.89 0.49
#